data_AF-A0A2T0MC02-F1
#
_entry.id   AF-A0A2T0MC02-F1
#
_cell.length_a   1.000
_cell.length_b   1.000
_cell.length_c   1.000
_cell.angle_alpha   90.00
_cell.angle_beta   90.00
_cell.angle_gamma   90.00
#
_symmetry.space_group_name_H-M   'P 1'
#
loop_
_entity.id
_entity.type
_entity.pdbx_description
1 polymer ?
#
loop_
_entity_poly.entity_id
_entity_poly.type
_entity_poly.pdbx_seq_one_letter_code
_entity_poly.pdbx_strand_id
1 'polypeptide(L)'
;MNKIFKILTWKSTNLITAFILSVLVVLSFYGVYTNSFYLTKPDNYIFPLLSIIHFLYIYVIWFKIKEDELPDPKMRNLEYALYAVMVVYAFKIYESIVVLNSVSDLQEHYIPETFFPMITTILVLYCLLFIITLFSFAIRKRQIGVYNFENFNDNLNMWQ
;
A
#
# COMPACT_ATOMS: atom_id res chain seq x y z
N MET A 1 2.27 6.70 22.02
CA MET A 1 1.25 5.84 21.38
C MET A 1 -0.16 6.46 21.36
N ASN A 2 -0.79 6.82 22.50
CA ASN A 2 -2.20 7.25 22.50
C ASN A 2 -2.55 8.50 21.68
N LYS A 3 -1.64 9.48 21.51
CA LYS A 3 -1.90 10.67 20.69
C LYS A 3 -1.91 10.38 19.17
N ILE A 4 -1.04 9.47 18.71
CA ILE A 4 -0.93 9.12 17.28
C ILE A 4 -2.21 8.42 16.80
N PHE A 5 -2.73 7.46 17.58
CA PHE A 5 -4.01 6.80 17.28
C PHE A 5 -5.25 7.70 17.43
N LYS A 6 -5.10 8.88 18.06
CA LYS A 6 -6.18 9.88 18.13
C LYS A 6 -6.26 10.71 16.85
N ILE A 7 -5.13 10.90 16.16
CA ILE A 7 -5.03 11.64 14.89
C ILE A 7 -5.26 10.68 13.71
N LEU A 8 -4.57 9.53 13.70
CA LEU A 8 -4.77 8.45 12.73
C LEU A 8 -5.86 7.50 13.23
N THR A 9 -7.11 7.86 12.94
CA THR A 9 -8.23 6.92 13.08
C THR A 9 -8.26 5.92 11.93
N TRP A 10 -8.91 4.77 12.12
CA TRP A 10 -9.05 3.76 11.07
C TRP A 10 -9.67 4.32 9.78
N LYS A 11 -10.63 5.25 9.90
CA LYS A 11 -11.26 5.93 8.76
C LYS A 11 -10.25 6.78 7.99
N SER A 12 -9.49 7.59 8.72
CA SER A 12 -8.44 8.46 8.15
C SER A 12 -7.34 7.64 7.49
N THR A 13 -6.85 6.59 8.15
CA THR A 13 -5.84 5.69 7.60
C THR A 13 -6.32 5.04 6.31
N ASN A 14 -7.52 4.46 6.28
CA ASN A 14 -8.07 3.83 5.08
C ASN A 14 -8.24 4.83 3.93
N LEU A 15 -8.73 6.05 4.22
CA LEU A 15 -8.92 7.08 3.21
C LEU A 15 -7.58 7.56 2.63
N ILE A 16 -6.58 7.82 3.49
CA ILE A 16 -5.25 8.26 3.07
C ILE A 16 -4.58 7.15 2.23
N THR A 17 -4.67 5.90 2.66
CA THR A 17 -4.15 4.75 1.89
C THR A 17 -4.82 4.66 0.53
N ALA A 18 -6.16 4.74 0.45
CA ALA A 18 -6.89 4.68 -0.81
C ALA A 18 -6.50 5.81 -1.76
N PHE A 19 -6.33 7.03 -1.23
CA PHE A 19 -5.88 8.18 -2.00
C PHE A 19 -4.46 7.98 -2.55
N ILE A 20 -3.50 7.61 -1.70
CA ILE A 20 -2.11 7.37 -2.11
C ILE A 20 -2.03 6.26 -3.16
N LEU A 21 -2.75 5.15 -2.95
CA LEU A 21 -2.81 4.05 -3.92
C LEU A 21 -3.34 4.54 -5.27
N SER A 22 -4.44 5.29 -5.28
CA SER A 22 -5.04 5.80 -6.52
C SER A 22 -4.06 6.71 -7.28
N VAL A 23 -3.35 7.60 -6.57
CA VAL A 23 -2.33 8.45 -7.16
C VAL A 23 -1.16 7.61 -7.72
N LEU A 24 -0.64 6.67 -6.95
CA LEU A 24 0.47 5.80 -7.39
C LEU A 24 0.08 4.89 -8.55
N VAL A 25 -1.18 4.47 -8.65
CA VAL A 25 -1.69 3.71 -9.81
C VAL A 25 -1.58 4.56 -11.08
N VAL A 26 -1.98 5.83 -11.03
CA VAL A 26 -1.83 6.75 -12.18
C VAL A 26 -0.35 7.00 -12.48
N LEU A 27 0.46 7.27 -11.45
CA LEU A 27 1.89 7.53 -11.59
C LEU A 27 2.69 6.31 -12.04
N SER A 28 2.17 5.09 -11.90
CA SER A 28 2.83 3.88 -12.42
C SER A 28 2.99 3.89 -13.94
N PHE A 29 2.20 4.69 -14.65
CA PHE A 29 2.30 4.90 -16.09
C PHE A 29 3.18 6.09 -16.49
N TYR A 30 3.62 6.90 -15.53
CA TYR A 30 4.37 8.12 -15.79
C TYR A 30 5.88 7.84 -15.92
N GLY A 31 6.46 8.20 -17.07
CA GLY A 31 7.89 8.13 -17.30
C GLY A 31 8.59 9.42 -16.89
N VAL A 32 9.34 9.37 -15.80
CA VAL A 32 10.02 10.54 -15.21
C VAL A 32 11.06 11.17 -16.17
N TYR A 33 11.78 10.35 -16.93
CA TYR A 33 12.81 10.82 -17.88
C TYR A 33 12.24 11.52 -19.12
N THR A 34 11.01 11.22 -19.51
CA THR A 34 10.42 11.69 -20.78
C THR A 34 9.20 12.58 -20.58
N ASN A 35 8.79 12.81 -19.33
CA ASN A 35 7.59 13.58 -18.98
C ASN A 35 6.34 13.12 -19.75
N SER A 36 6.19 11.80 -19.92
CA SER A 36 5.16 11.19 -20.79
C SER A 36 4.52 9.96 -20.13
N PHE A 37 3.27 9.67 -20.49
CA PHE A 37 2.54 8.50 -19.99
C PHE A 37 2.61 7.31 -20.96
N TYR A 38 2.91 6.12 -20.44
CA TYR A 38 3.08 4.89 -21.21
C TYR A 38 2.01 3.85 -20.85
N LEU A 39 0.83 3.95 -21.48
CA LEU A 39 -0.29 3.04 -21.23
C LEU A 39 -0.13 1.66 -21.89
N THR A 40 0.74 1.52 -22.87
CA THR A 40 0.93 0.27 -23.62
C THR A 40 2.04 -0.61 -23.06
N LYS A 41 2.83 -0.12 -22.09
CA LYS A 41 3.96 -0.86 -21.52
C LYS A 41 3.43 -1.85 -20.46
N PRO A 42 3.55 -3.17 -20.65
CA PRO A 42 3.00 -4.17 -19.72
C PRO A 42 3.54 -4.05 -18.30
N ASP A 43 4.83 -3.72 -18.13
CA ASP A 43 5.48 -3.58 -16.82
C ASP A 43 4.79 -2.56 -15.91
N ASN A 44 4.16 -1.53 -16.49
CA ASN A 44 3.48 -0.49 -15.73
C ASN A 44 2.21 -1.01 -15.04
N TYR A 45 1.66 -2.15 -15.47
CA TYR A 45 0.46 -2.76 -14.89
C TYR A 45 0.75 -3.62 -13.65
N ILE A 46 2.01 -3.92 -13.36
CA ILE A 46 2.40 -4.75 -12.20
C ILE A 46 1.93 -4.09 -10.90
N PHE A 47 2.19 -2.79 -10.71
CA PHE A 47 1.78 -2.08 -9.50
C PHE A 47 0.24 -1.95 -9.40
N PRO A 48 -0.49 -1.49 -10.43
CA PRO A 48 -1.96 -1.50 -10.43
C PRO A 48 -2.57 -2.86 -10.08
N LEU A 49 -2.06 -3.96 -10.64
CA LEU A 49 -2.57 -5.29 -10.34
C LEU A 49 -2.37 -5.66 -8.86
N LEU A 50 -1.17 -5.42 -8.32
CA LEU A 50 -0.88 -5.70 -6.91
C LEU A 50 -1.65 -4.77 -5.96
N SER A 51 -1.94 -3.54 -6.38
CA SER A 51 -2.70 -2.57 -5.57
C SER A 51 -4.11 -3.06 -5.25
N ILE A 52 -4.70 -3.93 -6.08
CA ILE A 52 -6.01 -4.56 -5.84
C ILE A 52 -6.02 -5.32 -4.51
N ILE A 53 -4.93 -6.00 -4.17
CA ILE A 53 -4.79 -6.72 -2.89
C ILE A 53 -4.90 -5.73 -1.72
N HIS A 54 -4.26 -4.56 -1.85
CA HIS A 54 -4.29 -3.53 -0.82
C HIS A 54 -5.67 -2.84 -0.73
N PHE A 55 -6.33 -2.59 -1.87
CA PHE A 55 -7.71 -2.11 -1.90
C PHE A 55 -8.69 -3.11 -1.25
N LEU A 56 -8.53 -4.40 -1.52
CA LEU A 56 -9.31 -5.45 -0.87
C LEU A 56 -9.06 -5.46 0.65
N TYR A 57 -7.81 -5.31 1.07
CA TYR A 57 -7.45 -5.24 2.49
C TYR A 57 -8.16 -4.08 3.20
N ILE A 58 -8.08 -2.85 2.68
CA ILE A 58 -8.76 -1.71 3.32
C ILE A 58 -10.29 -1.89 3.36
N TYR A 59 -10.88 -2.54 2.35
CA TYR A 59 -12.30 -2.86 2.32
C TYR A 59 -12.67 -3.86 3.42
N VAL A 60 -11.93 -4.97 3.55
CA VAL A 60 -12.17 -5.99 4.58
C VAL A 60 -12.03 -5.38 5.98
N ILE A 61 -11.05 -4.52 6.20
CA ILE A 61 -10.88 -3.81 7.48
C ILE A 61 -12.09 -2.92 7.79
N TRP A 62 -12.52 -2.12 6.81
CA TRP A 62 -13.69 -1.27 6.96
C TRP A 62 -14.94 -2.10 7.29
N PHE A 63 -15.16 -3.21 6.57
CA PHE A 63 -16.30 -4.09 6.78
C PHE A 63 -16.30 -4.70 8.20
N LYS A 64 -15.17 -5.31 8.60
CA LYS A 64 -15.04 -5.97 9.91
C LYS A 64 -15.23 -5.00 11.08
N ILE A 65 -14.68 -3.80 10.99
CA ILE A 65 -14.87 -2.78 12.04
C ILE A 65 -16.32 -2.30 12.10
N LYS A 66 -17.00 -2.21 10.96
CA LYS A 66 -18.36 -1.68 10.89
C LYS A 66 -19.40 -2.69 11.41
N GLU A 67 -19.23 -3.96 11.07
CA GLU A 67 -20.13 -5.05 11.46
C GLU A 67 -19.72 -5.71 12.80
N ASP A 68 -18.68 -5.19 13.47
CA ASP A 68 -18.13 -5.73 14.73
C ASP A 68 -17.79 -7.23 14.64
N GLU A 69 -17.26 -7.65 13.49
CA GLU A 69 -16.96 -9.05 13.20
C GLU A 69 -15.55 -9.44 13.65
N LEU A 70 -15.45 -10.65 14.19
CA LEU A 70 -14.18 -11.27 14.58
C LEU A 70 -13.28 -11.57 13.36
N PRO A 71 -11.95 -11.66 13.57
CA PRO A 71 -11.00 -11.98 12.53
C PRO A 71 -11.20 -13.42 12.03
N ASP A 72 -11.20 -13.59 10.70
CA ASP A 72 -11.37 -14.89 10.04
C ASP A 72 -10.11 -15.33 9.26
N PRO A 73 -10.03 -16.59 8.77
CA PRO A 73 -8.84 -17.08 8.07
C PRO A 73 -8.62 -16.41 6.71
N LYS A 74 -9.69 -15.92 6.05
CA LYS A 74 -9.58 -15.25 4.74
C LYS A 74 -8.93 -13.88 4.90
N MET A 75 -9.32 -13.14 5.94
CA MET A 75 -8.68 -11.88 6.33
C MET A 75 -7.19 -12.07 6.63
N ARG A 76 -6.83 -13.15 7.33
CA ARG A 76 -5.43 -13.48 7.60
C ARG A 76 -4.62 -13.71 6.33
N ASN A 77 -5.16 -14.51 5.40
CA ASN A 77 -4.50 -14.77 4.11
C ASN A 77 -4.32 -13.49 3.30
N LEU A 78 -5.30 -12.58 3.37
CA LEU A 78 -5.21 -11.27 2.74
C LEU A 78 -4.11 -10.40 3.36
N GLU A 79 -3.97 -10.43 4.69
CA GLU A 79 -2.87 -9.74 5.37
C GLU A 79 -1.49 -10.31 4.98
N TYR A 80 -1.37 -11.64 4.83
CA TYR A 80 -0.14 -12.28 4.33
C TYR A 80 0.17 -11.91 2.88
N ALA A 81 -0.84 -11.85 2.01
CA ALA A 81 -0.66 -11.33 0.66
C ALA A 81 -0.16 -9.88 0.67
N LEU A 82 -0.69 -9.05 1.58
CA LEU A 82 -0.24 -7.67 1.74
C LEU A 82 1.20 -7.57 2.27
N TYR A 83 1.68 -8.52 3.09
CA TYR A 83 3.09 -8.58 3.47
C TYR A 83 4.02 -8.83 2.26
N ALA A 84 3.60 -9.67 1.29
CA ALA A 84 4.35 -9.82 0.05
C ALA A 84 4.36 -8.53 -0.78
N VAL A 85 3.22 -7.85 -0.86
CA VAL A 85 3.10 -6.54 -1.54
C VAL A 85 3.97 -5.46 -0.88
N MET A 86 4.16 -5.51 0.44
CA MET A 86 5.06 -4.59 1.15
C MET A 86 6.52 -4.71 0.69
N VAL A 87 6.97 -5.91 0.30
CA VAL A 87 8.30 -6.08 -0.30
C VAL A 87 8.41 -5.34 -1.63
N VAL A 88 7.33 -5.36 -2.43
CA VAL A 88 7.26 -4.61 -3.70
C VAL A 88 7.32 -3.10 -3.44
N TYR A 89 6.66 -2.60 -2.40
CA TYR A 89 6.79 -1.18 -2.02
C TYR A 89 8.22 -0.81 -1.63
N ALA A 90 8.89 -1.65 -0.82
CA ALA A 90 10.29 -1.43 -0.47
C ALA A 90 11.19 -1.44 -1.71
N PHE A 91 10.95 -2.35 -2.66
CA PHE A 91 11.65 -2.37 -3.93
C PHE A 91 11.40 -1.10 -4.76
N LYS A 92 10.16 -0.59 -4.81
CA LYS A 92 9.84 0.66 -5.51
C LYS A 92 10.48 1.90 -4.88
N ILE A 93 10.63 1.92 -3.56
CA ILE A 93 11.41 2.95 -2.85
C ILE A 93 12.87 2.89 -3.29
N TYR A 94 13.48 1.70 -3.28
CA TYR A 94 14.85 1.50 -3.74
C TYR A 94 15.05 1.93 -5.19
N GLU A 95 14.18 1.48 -6.10
CA GLU A 95 14.19 1.87 -7.52
C GLU A 95 14.12 3.39 -7.69
N SER A 96 13.25 4.06 -6.93
CA SER A 96 13.11 5.52 -6.97
C SER A 96 14.36 6.25 -6.48
N ILE A 97 15.05 5.72 -5.47
CA ILE A 97 16.33 6.25 -4.97
C ILE A 97 17.43 6.08 -6.02
N VAL A 98 17.49 4.92 -6.69
CA VAL A 98 18.45 4.67 -7.77
C VAL A 98 18.24 5.65 -8.92
N VAL A 99 16.99 5.85 -9.36
CA VAL A 99 16.63 6.81 -10.41
C VAL A 99 16.98 8.25 -10.02
N LEU A 100 16.77 8.63 -8.76
CA LEU A 100 17.14 9.96 -8.28
C LEU A 100 18.66 10.19 -8.29
N ASN A 101 19.45 9.15 -8.01
CA ASN A 101 20.91 9.23 -7.98
C ASN A 101 21.56 9.12 -9.37
N SER A 102 20.90 8.50 -10.36
CA SER A 102 21.45 8.34 -11.72
C SER A 102 21.51 9.64 -12.53
N VAL A 103 21.08 10.77 -11.97
CA VAL A 103 21.14 12.08 -12.63
C VAL A 103 22.57 12.51 -12.94
N SER A 104 23.54 12.13 -12.10
CA SER A 104 24.97 12.44 -12.35
C SER A 104 25.48 11.86 -13.66
N ASP A 105 24.89 10.75 -14.10
CA ASP A 105 25.36 9.98 -15.25
C ASP A 105 24.66 10.43 -16.55
N LEU A 106 23.66 11.31 -16.44
CA LEU A 106 22.80 11.78 -17.52
C LEU A 106 23.10 13.23 -17.93
N GLN A 107 24.22 13.80 -17.49
CA GLN A 107 24.58 15.22 -17.71
C GLN A 107 24.62 15.64 -19.20
N GLU A 108 24.74 14.69 -20.13
CA GLU A 108 24.72 14.96 -21.57
C GLU A 108 23.32 14.87 -22.21
N HIS A 109 22.32 14.35 -21.49
CA HIS A 109 20.95 14.20 -21.99
C HIS A 109 20.03 15.31 -21.47
N TYR A 110 19.10 15.76 -22.32
CA TYR A 110 18.08 16.74 -21.92
C TYR A 110 17.10 16.13 -20.93
N ILE A 111 17.23 16.48 -19.64
CA ILE A 111 16.33 16.04 -18.57
C ILE A 111 15.19 17.07 -18.43
N PRO A 112 13.91 16.65 -18.40
CA PRO A 112 12.80 17.56 -18.16
C PRO A 112 12.89 18.24 -16.80
N GLU A 113 12.47 19.52 -16.70
CA GLU A 113 12.41 20.25 -15.43
C GLU A 113 11.48 19.57 -14.40
N THR A 114 10.52 18.77 -14.87
CA THR A 114 9.60 17.99 -14.02
C THR A 114 10.25 16.76 -13.40
N PHE A 115 11.46 16.38 -13.78
CA PHE A 115 12.12 15.15 -13.33
C PHE A 115 12.23 15.08 -11.81
N PHE A 116 12.94 16.03 -11.20
CA PHE A 116 13.17 16.09 -9.75
C PHE A 116 11.88 16.13 -8.93
N PRO A 117 10.94 17.07 -9.18
CA PRO A 117 9.73 17.13 -8.36
C PRO A 117 8.89 15.86 -8.47
N MET A 118 8.82 15.23 -9.65
CA MET A 118 8.03 14.03 -9.84
C MET A 118 8.65 12.80 -9.18
N ILE A 119 9.96 12.54 -9.36
CA ILE A 119 10.60 11.38 -8.72
C ILE A 119 10.60 11.52 -7.20
N THR A 120 10.82 12.73 -6.66
CA THR A 120 10.74 12.97 -5.22
C THR A 120 9.33 12.75 -4.70
N THR A 121 8.31 13.21 -5.43
CA THR A 121 6.90 12.96 -5.06
C THR A 121 6.59 11.46 -5.04
N ILE A 122 6.99 10.72 -6.07
CA ILE A 122 6.80 9.26 -6.16
C ILE A 122 7.49 8.56 -4.97
N LEU A 123 8.75 8.90 -4.69
CA LEU A 123 9.50 8.35 -3.57
C LEU A 123 8.80 8.60 -2.24
N VAL A 124 8.37 9.84 -1.98
CA VAL A 124 7.67 10.20 -0.74
C VAL A 124 6.35 9.44 -0.61
N LEU A 125 5.58 9.31 -1.70
CA LEU A 125 4.32 8.56 -1.70
C LEU A 125 4.53 7.07 -1.38
N TYR A 126 5.56 6.42 -1.94
CA TYR A 126 5.87 5.02 -1.61
C TYR A 126 6.32 4.84 -0.16
N CYS A 127 7.18 5.73 0.36
CA CYS A 127 7.58 5.74 1.77
C CYS A 127 6.37 5.91 2.69
N LEU A 128 5.49 6.85 2.37
CA LEU A 128 4.28 7.13 3.14
C LEU A 128 3.32 5.93 3.09
N LEU A 129 3.13 5.32 1.91
CA LEU A 129 2.31 4.11 1.75
C LEU A 129 2.84 2.98 2.63
N PHE A 130 4.15 2.73 2.61
CA PHE A 130 4.79 1.68 3.41
C PHE A 130 4.54 1.90 4.91
N ILE A 131 4.80 3.12 5.41
CA ILE A 131 4.62 3.47 6.83
C ILE A 131 3.15 3.35 7.24
N ILE A 132 2.23 3.91 6.45
CA ILE A 132 0.79 3.87 6.73
C ILE A 132 0.25 2.44 6.72
N THR A 133 0.78 1.56 5.86
CA THR A 133 0.39 0.14 5.84
C THR A 133 0.76 -0.56 7.15
N LEU A 134 1.96 -0.30 7.69
CA LEU A 134 2.34 -0.81 9.02
C LEU A 134 1.42 -0.28 10.13
N PHE A 135 1.05 0.99 10.07
CA PHE A 135 0.06 1.56 10.99
C PHE A 135 -1.31 0.89 10.85
N SER A 136 -1.73 0.57 9.62
CA SER A 136 -2.98 -0.13 9.37
C SER A 136 -3.01 -1.51 10.03
N PHE A 137 -1.91 -2.27 9.99
CA PHE A 137 -1.80 -3.55 10.71
C PHE A 137 -1.94 -3.37 12.23
N ALA A 138 -1.33 -2.32 12.78
CA ALA A 138 -1.43 -2.02 14.21
C ALA A 138 -2.87 -1.63 14.61
N ILE A 139 -3.55 -0.81 13.81
CA ILE A 139 -4.95 -0.41 14.01
C ILE A 139 -5.86 -1.64 13.95
N ARG A 140 -5.69 -2.48 12.92
CA ARG A 140 -6.41 -3.74 12.75
C ARG A 140 -6.30 -4.61 14.00
N LYS A 141 -5.08 -4.83 14.50
CA LYS A 141 -4.84 -5.64 15.72
C LYS A 141 -5.56 -5.10 16.94
N ARG A 142 -5.63 -3.77 17.05
CA ARG A 142 -6.26 -3.10 18.19
C ARG A 142 -7.79 -3.15 18.14
N GLN A 143 -8.38 -3.07 16.96
CA GLN A 143 -9.84 -2.95 16.82
C GLN A 143 -10.53 -4.29 16.56
N ILE A 144 -9.97 -5.13 15.70
CA ILE A 144 -10.56 -6.42 15.33
C ILE A 144 -10.00 -7.55 16.21
N GLY A 145 -8.78 -7.38 16.73
CA GLY A 145 -8.14 -8.34 17.63
C GLY A 145 -7.05 -9.19 16.98
N VAL A 146 -6.67 -10.27 17.67
CA VAL A 146 -5.60 -11.18 17.28
C VAL A 146 -6.19 -12.41 16.59
N TYR A 147 -5.49 -12.95 15.59
CA TYR A 147 -5.85 -14.23 15.01
C TYR A 147 -5.67 -15.34 16.06
N ASN A 148 -6.76 -15.98 16.51
CA ASN A 148 -6.71 -17.12 17.42
C ASN A 148 -6.84 -18.42 16.61
N PHE A 149 -5.83 -19.28 16.68
CA PHE A 149 -5.77 -20.54 15.93
C PHE A 149 -6.69 -21.63 16.48
N GLU A 150 -6.97 -21.62 17.78
CA GLU A 150 -7.73 -22.67 18.48
C GLU A 150 -9.24 -22.51 18.26
N ASN A 151 -9.73 -21.27 18.18
CA ASN A 151 -11.17 -20.95 18.07
C ASN A 151 -11.78 -21.23 16.68
N PHE A 152 -10.97 -21.62 15.69
CA PHE A 152 -11.46 -21.95 14.35
C PHE A 152 -12.09 -23.33 14.26
N ASN A 153 -11.70 -24.25 15.15
CA ASN A 153 -12.28 -25.59 15.18
C ASN A 153 -13.64 -25.60 15.91
N ASP A 154 -13.81 -24.75 16.92
CA ASP A 154 -15.04 -24.70 17.72
C ASP A 154 -16.22 -24.02 16.98
N ASN A 155 -15.95 -23.03 16.12
CA ASN A 155 -16.98 -22.38 15.28
C ASN A 155 -17.41 -23.21 14.04
N LEU A 156 -16.78 -24.36 13.78
CA LEU A 156 -17.26 -25.33 12.77
C LEU A 156 -18.37 -26.23 13.33
N ASN A 157 -18.54 -26.30 14.65
CA ASN A 157 -19.55 -27.12 15.33
C ASN A 157 -20.86 -26.39 15.63
N MET A 158 -21.11 -25.21 15.05
CA MET A 158 -22.39 -24.49 15.27
C MET A 158 -23.61 -25.16 14.60
N TRP A 159 -23.40 -26.29 13.91
CA TRP A 159 -24.42 -27.09 13.23
C TRP A 159 -24.50 -28.54 13.75
N GLN A 160 -23.91 -28.85 14.91
CA GLN A 160 -24.15 -30.11 15.64
C GLN A 160 -25.08 -29.90 16.84
#